data_AF-A0A3E2J3U5-F1
#
_entry.id   AF-A0A3E2J3U5-F1
#
_cell.length_a   1.000
_cell.length_b   1.000
_cell.length_c   1.000
_cell.angle_alpha   90.00
_cell.angle_beta   90.00
_cell.angle_gamma   90.00
#
_symmetry.space_group_name_H-M   'P 1'
#
loop_
_entity.id
_entity.type
_entity.pdbx_description
1 polymer ?
#
loop_
_entity_poly.entity_id
_entity_poly.type
_entity_poly.pdbx_seq_one_letter_code
_entity_poly.pdbx_strand_id
1 'polypeptide(L)'
;MNEFIQNITGMGNITDQVIATDLLNGAKSGVKMHSFAVTETATPELRAVLTEHLNNAINFHEQVVDYMVAKGFYHPYNMNEQINVDVTTAQTALNIPQQQQQQQ
;
A
#
# COMPACT_ATOMS: atom_id res chain seq x y z
N MET A 1 -1.64 7.20 -13.69
CA MET A 1 -0.59 7.92 -14.45
C MET A 1 -0.82 7.71 -15.95
N ASN A 2 -0.36 8.61 -16.83
CA ASN A 2 -0.54 8.45 -18.29
C ASN A 2 0.51 7.47 -18.87
N GLU A 3 0.09 6.57 -19.76
CA GLU A 3 0.93 5.58 -20.45
C GLU A 3 2.16 6.20 -21.11
N PHE A 4 2.00 7.40 -21.69
CA PHE A 4 3.11 8.14 -22.30
C PHE A 4 4.25 8.43 -21.30
N ILE A 5 3.91 8.84 -20.07
CA ILE A 5 4.91 9.16 -19.03
C ILE A 5 5.53 7.88 -18.47
N GLN A 6 4.74 6.81 -18.32
CA GLN A 6 5.21 5.50 -17.87
C GLN A 6 6.28 4.92 -18.80
N ASN A 7 6.07 5.02 -20.11
CA ASN A 7 7.01 4.53 -21.12
C ASN A 7 8.34 5.31 -21.13
N ILE A 8 8.32 6.63 -20.95
CA ILE A 8 9.54 7.47 -21.00
C ILE A 8 10.36 7.38 -19.71
N THR A 9 9.71 7.10 -18.57
CA THR A 9 10.38 7.05 -17.26
C THR A 9 10.98 5.68 -16.93
N GLY A 10 10.82 4.68 -17.81
CA GLY A 10 11.25 3.30 -17.54
C GLY A 10 10.41 2.60 -16.46
N MET A 11 9.31 3.23 -16.03
CA MET A 11 8.40 2.70 -15.01
C MET A 11 7.46 1.60 -15.55
N GLY A 12 7.63 1.14 -16.80
CA GLY A 12 6.83 0.06 -17.40
C GLY A 12 5.32 0.23 -17.15
N ASN A 13 4.55 -0.85 -17.19
CA ASN A 13 3.13 -0.80 -16.83
C ASN A 13 2.89 -0.79 -15.30
N ILE A 14 3.70 -0.05 -14.51
CA ILE A 14 3.39 0.17 -13.10
C ILE A 14 2.14 1.06 -13.01
N THR A 15 1.04 0.49 -12.52
CA THR A 15 -0.23 1.20 -12.37
C THR A 15 -0.34 1.88 -11.00
N ASP A 16 -1.16 2.94 -10.93
CA ASP A 16 -1.47 3.62 -9.67
C ASP A 16 -2.05 2.64 -8.63
N GLN A 17 -2.77 1.60 -9.08
CA GLN A 17 -3.32 0.54 -8.24
C GLN A 17 -2.23 -0.35 -7.62
N VAL A 18 -1.19 -0.70 -8.38
CA VAL A 18 -0.04 -1.47 -7.84
C VAL A 18 0.68 -0.64 -6.77
N ILE A 19 0.94 0.64 -7.05
CA ILE A 19 1.59 1.55 -6.09
C ILE A 19 0.73 1.70 -4.82
N ALA A 20 -0.57 1.94 -4.97
CA ALA A 20 -1.47 2.11 -3.83
C ALA A 20 -1.59 0.83 -3.00
N THR A 21 -1.58 -0.34 -3.65
CA THR A 21 -1.61 -1.65 -2.97
C THR A 21 -0.35 -1.89 -2.13
N ASP A 22 0.84 -1.59 -2.69
CA ASP A 22 2.09 -1.67 -1.93
C ASP A 22 2.10 -0.68 -0.75
N LEU A 23 1.65 0.56 -0.99
CA LEU A 23 1.53 1.57 0.05
C LEU A 23 0.59 1.13 1.18
N LEU A 24 -0.56 0.55 0.86
CA LEU A 24 -1.51 0.02 1.85
C LEU A 24 -0.89 -1.12 2.66
N ASN A 25 -0.12 -2.01 2.04
CA ASN A 25 0.61 -3.07 2.74
C ASN A 25 1.66 -2.49 3.71
N GLY A 26 2.39 -1.45 3.28
CA GLY A 26 3.31 -0.68 4.11
C GLY A 26 2.59 -0.04 5.31
N ALA A 27 1.47 0.63 5.08
CA ALA A 27 0.66 1.28 6.12
C ALA A 27 0.16 0.27 7.17
N LYS A 28 -0.40 -0.87 6.74
CA LYS A 28 -0.84 -1.97 7.62
C LYS A 28 0.32 -2.53 8.46
N SER A 29 1.49 -2.68 7.84
CA SER A 29 2.69 -3.16 8.53
C SER A 29 3.18 -2.13 9.55
N GLY A 30 3.17 -0.84 9.22
CA GLY A 30 3.51 0.24 10.14
C GLY A 30 2.64 0.26 11.39
N VAL A 31 1.31 0.13 11.24
CA VAL A 31 0.37 0.00 12.38
C VAL A 31 0.75 -1.18 13.27
N LYS A 32 0.97 -2.37 12.69
CA LYS A 32 1.38 -3.57 13.44
C LYS A 32 2.70 -3.35 14.19
N MET A 33 3.71 -2.83 13.51
CA MET A 33 5.04 -2.60 14.10
C MET A 33 5.01 -1.58 15.23
N HIS A 34 4.26 -0.48 15.09
CA HIS A 34 4.11 0.50 16.16
C HIS A 34 3.34 -0.07 17.35
N SER A 35 2.29 -0.87 17.13
CA SER A 35 1.57 -1.52 18.22
C SER A 35 2.47 -2.43 19.04
N PHE A 36 3.35 -3.18 18.38
CA PHE A 36 4.36 -4.01 19.04
C PHE A 36 5.40 -3.16 19.80
N ALA A 37 5.88 -2.08 19.19
CA ALA A 37 6.85 -1.20 19.85
C ALA A 37 6.27 -0.53 21.12
N VAL A 38 4.98 -0.16 21.10
CA VAL A 38 4.28 0.40 22.26
C VAL A 38 4.21 -0.61 23.42
N THR A 39 4.10 -1.91 23.15
CA THR A 39 4.05 -2.93 24.22
C THR A 39 5.42 -3.26 24.80
N GLU A 40 6.47 -3.24 23.97
CA GLU A 40 7.82 -3.66 24.37
C GLU A 40 8.68 -2.54 24.98
N THR A 41 8.30 -1.27 24.81
CA THR A 41 9.11 -0.16 25.37
C THR A 41 9.06 -0.11 26.90
N ALA A 42 10.19 0.23 27.52
CA ALA A 42 10.33 0.26 28.97
C ALA A 42 9.97 1.62 29.60
N THR A 43 10.22 2.73 28.90
CA THR A 43 10.07 4.08 29.49
C THR A 43 8.71 4.70 29.17
N PRO A 44 8.06 5.38 30.13
CA PRO A 44 6.79 6.06 29.89
C PRO A 44 6.85 7.11 28.78
N GLU A 45 7.95 7.86 28.71
CA GLU A 45 8.15 8.94 27.73
C GLU A 45 8.22 8.36 26.31
N LEU A 46 8.97 7.28 26.10
CA LEU A 46 9.05 6.62 24.80
C LEU A 46 7.73 5.93 24.43
N ARG A 47 7.00 5.38 25.41
CA ARG A 47 5.66 4.83 25.19
C ARG A 47 4.69 5.89 24.69
N ALA A 48 4.73 7.09 25.24
CA ALA A 48 3.87 8.19 24.79
C ALA A 48 4.15 8.55 23.32
N VAL A 49 5.42 8.70 22.94
CA VAL A 49 5.82 9.00 21.55
C VAL A 49 5.42 7.89 20.58
N LEU A 50 5.67 6.62 20.94
CA LEU A 50 5.29 5.49 20.09
C LEU A 50 3.78 5.33 19.96
N THR A 51 3.01 5.71 20.98
CA THR A 51 1.54 5.74 20.93
C THR A 51 1.06 6.81 19.97
N GLU A 52 1.68 7.99 19.96
CA GLU A 52 1.40 9.03 18.97
C GLU A 52 1.73 8.56 17.54
N HIS A 53 2.87 7.90 17.35
CA HIS A 53 3.23 7.32 16.06
C HIS A 53 2.25 6.24 15.60
N LEU A 54 1.76 5.39 16.50
CA LEU A 54 0.72 4.40 16.21
C LEU A 54 -0.57 5.09 15.73
N ASN A 55 -1.02 6.14 16.42
CA ASN A 55 -2.21 6.89 16.03
C ASN A 55 -2.03 7.55 14.66
N ASN A 56 -0.86 8.13 14.39
CA ASN A 56 -0.54 8.70 13.08
C ASN A 56 -0.51 7.63 11.97
N ALA A 57 0.01 6.43 12.26
CA ALA A 57 0.01 5.31 11.31
C ALA A 57 -1.42 4.80 11.02
N ILE A 58 -2.31 4.79 12.02
CA ILE A 58 -3.73 4.44 11.84
C ILE A 58 -4.42 5.48 10.94
N ASN A 59 -4.23 6.77 11.22
CA ASN A 59 -4.79 7.84 10.39
C ASN A 59 -4.27 7.80 8.95
N PHE A 60 -2.98 7.49 8.77
CA PHE A 60 -2.39 7.32 7.44
C PHE A 60 -2.98 6.11 6.70
N HIS A 61 -3.13 4.98 7.39
CA HIS A 61 -3.80 3.81 6.83
C HIS A 61 -5.23 4.13 6.36
N GLU A 62 -6.01 4.86 7.15
CA GLU A 62 -7.36 5.29 6.78
C GLU A 62 -7.36 6.14 5.49
N GLN A 63 -6.48 7.13 5.39
CA GLN A 63 -6.35 7.96 4.18
C GLN A 63 -6.02 7.13 2.92
N VAL A 64 -5.15 6.12 3.06
CA VAL A 64 -4.80 5.23 1.94
C VAL A 64 -6.00 4.35 1.56
N VAL A 65 -6.71 3.80 2.55
CA VAL A 65 -7.93 3.00 2.31
C VAL A 65 -8.99 3.84 1.61
N ASP A 66 -9.27 5.06 2.09
CA ASP A 66 -10.26 5.95 1.50
C ASP A 66 -9.93 6.28 0.05
N TYR A 67 -8.66 6.58 -0.24
CA TYR A 67 -8.18 6.78 -1.60
C TYR A 67 -8.43 5.54 -2.48
N MET A 68 -8.06 4.35 -1.99
CA MET A 68 -8.21 3.12 -2.76
C MET A 68 -9.68 2.76 -2.97
N VAL A 69 -10.56 2.98 -1.98
CA VAL A 69 -12.01 2.81 -2.12
C VAL A 69 -12.56 3.76 -3.16
N ALA A 70 -12.21 5.05 -3.09
CA ALA A 70 -12.66 6.07 -4.05
C ALA A 70 -12.22 5.77 -5.49
N LYS A 71 -11.10 5.05 -5.67
CA LYS A 71 -10.59 4.61 -6.97
C LYS A 71 -11.11 3.26 -7.44
N GLY A 72 -11.87 2.53 -6.61
CA GLY A 72 -12.27 1.15 -6.91
C GLY A 72 -11.11 0.16 -6.88
N PHE A 73 -10.04 0.48 -6.14
CA PHE A 73 -8.90 -0.40 -5.90
C PHE A 73 -9.09 -1.23 -4.63
N TYR A 74 -10.04 -0.85 -3.76
CA TYR A 74 -10.34 -1.54 -2.52
C TYR A 74 -11.86 -1.58 -2.25
N HIS A 75 -12.37 -2.75 -1.87
CA HIS A 75 -13.77 -3.13 -1.71
C HIS A 75 -13.98 -3.76 -0.32
N PRO A 76 -13.92 -2.97 0.77
CA PRO A 76 -13.88 -3.49 2.14
C PRO A 76 -15.14 -4.29 2.54
N TYR A 77 -16.27 -4.02 1.88
CA TYR A 77 -17.55 -4.68 2.16
C TYR A 77 -17.91 -5.79 1.16
N ASN A 78 -17.07 -6.04 0.14
CA ASN A 78 -17.32 -7.06 -0.88
C ASN A 78 -16.07 -7.92 -1.10
N MET A 79 -15.94 -8.97 -0.28
CA MET A 79 -14.78 -9.85 -0.30
C MET A 79 -14.55 -10.52 -1.66
N ASN A 80 -15.63 -10.92 -2.36
CA ASN A 80 -15.50 -11.60 -3.66
C ASN A 80 -14.92 -10.66 -4.73
N GLU A 81 -15.36 -9.41 -4.73
CA GLU A 81 -14.81 -8.39 -5.61
C GLU A 81 -13.37 -8.05 -5.23
N GLN A 82 -13.08 -7.88 -3.93
CA GLN A 82 -11.72 -7.63 -3.45
C GLN A 82 -10.74 -8.71 -3.89
N ILE A 83 -11.10 -9.99 -3.80
CA ILE A 83 -10.23 -11.10 -4.22
C ILE A 83 -9.89 -11.01 -5.71
N ASN A 84 -10.87 -10.69 -6.57
CA ASN A 84 -10.63 -10.55 -8.00
C ASN A 84 -9.70 -9.37 -8.32
N VAL A 85 -9.88 -8.26 -7.60
CA VAL A 85 -9.03 -7.07 -7.70
C VAL A 85 -7.60 -7.38 -7.23
N ASP A 86 -7.44 -8.09 -6.12
CA ASP A 86 -6.14 -8.47 -5.56
C ASP A 86 -5.37 -9.41 -6.51
N VAL A 87 -6.02 -10.46 -7.04
CA VAL A 87 -5.41 -11.41 -7.98
C VAL A 87 -4.95 -10.68 -9.24
N THR A 88 -5.80 -9.81 -9.79
CA THR A 88 -5.44 -9.02 -10.99
C THR A 88 -4.25 -8.11 -10.71
N THR A 89 -4.26 -7.39 -9.59
CA THR A 89 -3.19 -6.48 -9.20
C THR A 89 -1.87 -7.22 -8.99
N ALA A 90 -1.91 -8.38 -8.33
CA ALA A 90 -0.74 -9.22 -8.12
C ALA A 90 -0.16 -9.71 -9.45
N GLN A 91 -1.00 -10.15 -10.40
CA GLN A 91 -0.53 -10.58 -11.71
C GLN A 91 0.10 -9.42 -12.50
N THR A 92 -0.49 -8.23 -12.45
CA THR A 92 0.10 -7.02 -13.04
C THR A 92 1.46 -6.74 -12.42
N ALA A 93 1.57 -6.80 -11.09
CA ALA A 93 2.82 -6.54 -10.38
C ALA A 93 3.93 -7.53 -10.77
N LEU A 94 3.62 -8.82 -10.88
CA LEU A 94 4.56 -9.87 -11.28
C LEU A 94 5.08 -9.71 -12.73
N ASN A 95 4.30 -9.07 -13.59
CA ASN A 95 4.66 -8.89 -15.01
C ASN A 95 5.52 -7.64 -15.25
N ILE A 96 5.64 -6.71 -14.28
CA ILE A 96 6.45 -5.49 -14.41
C ILE A 96 7.90 -5.80 -14.82
N PRO A 97 8.64 -6.72 -14.15
CA PRO A 97 10.03 -7.00 -14.50
C PRO A 97 10.19 -7.63 -15.90
N GLN A 98 9.20 -8.43 -16.33
CA GLN A 98 9.23 -9.12 -17.62
C GLN A 98 9.03 -8.15 -18.79
N GLN A 99 8.22 -7.11 -18.60
CA GLN A 99 7.95 -6.08 -19.60
C GLN A 99 9.12 -5.11 -19.76
N GLN A 100 9.86 -4.81 -18.69
CA GLN A 100 11.07 -3.99 -18.74
C GLN A 100 12.22 -4.64 -19.52
N GLN A 101 12.26 -5.98 -19.58
CA GLN A 101 13.28 -6.73 -20.35
C GLN A 101 12.96 -6.82 -21.85
N GLN A 102 11.69 -6.71 -22.25
CA GLN A 102 11.28 -6.74 -23.66
C GLN A 102 11.37 -5.36 -24.35
N GLN A 103 11.55 -4.29 -23.57
CA GLN A 103 11.69 -2.91 -24.06
C GLN A 103 13.16 -2.44 -24.17
N GLN A 104 14.11 -3.31 -23.83
CA GLN A 104 15.56 -3.14 -24.04
C GLN A 104 16.00 -3.95 -25.26
#